data_AF-A0A9X1IDL9-F1
#
_entry.id   AF-A0A9X1IDL9-F1
#
_cell.length_a   1.000
_cell.length_b   1.000
_cell.length_c   1.000
_cell.angle_alpha   90.00
_cell.angle_beta   90.00
_cell.angle_gamma   90.00
#
_symmetry.space_group_name_H-M   'P 1'
#
loop_
_entity.id
_entity.type
_entity.pdbx_description
1 polymer ?
#
loop_
_entity_poly.entity_id
_entity_poly.type
_entity_poly.pdbx_seq_one_letter_code
_entity_poly.pdbx_strand_id
1 'polypeptide(L)'
;MEASEPGQGPICRSCGAILREEVADLGLVPLSVDPVRLGTGGRPVACAPLRALVCEDCRLVQVAGTGVALRDAPRPAHGFAGLLAARLRLGPGTPVAAFDAAMLEPFRNRDIPARAVPTGALTALQLREALPPPVLLLAGAVLATAPDIQDALAGVRALLAPGGIAVFDLPDLLSWLRGNRFDLLSHALPGLPSVLVAEMLLGLHGLVPFEVEPLPGPGPWLRLLVGHAEDATKPAAASLLARRVEERAAELEGPDAYRRAAVAVAEARLAVLDLLVAARRDGRKVAGYGAGTAAATLAAACGIGPGLLGYTVHPDVGACGLELPGSQVPVLPVAALDQGAPDLLLVLDGTPPATVREVLARHGTWQGRLAVPLPGLHIV
;
A
#
# COMPACT_ATOMS: atom_id res chain seq x y z
N MET A 1 14.83 -14.96 -15.17
CA MET A 1 14.29 -15.06 -13.81
C MET A 1 14.46 -16.50 -13.39
N GLU A 2 15.65 -16.83 -12.88
CA GLU A 2 15.96 -18.18 -12.43
C GLU A 2 15.13 -18.49 -11.19
N ALA A 3 14.44 -19.63 -11.20
CA ALA A 3 13.84 -20.17 -9.99
C ALA A 3 14.99 -20.39 -9.00
N SER A 4 14.94 -19.71 -7.87
CA SER A 4 15.90 -19.84 -6.77
C SER A 4 16.15 -21.32 -6.48
N GLU A 5 17.43 -21.72 -6.44
CA GLU A 5 17.83 -23.08 -6.09
C GLU A 5 17.17 -23.51 -4.76
N PRO A 6 16.69 -24.76 -4.65
CA PRO A 6 16.04 -25.24 -3.44
C PRO A 6 17.03 -25.18 -2.26
N GLY A 7 16.84 -24.20 -1.37
CA GLY A 7 17.67 -24.00 -0.18
C GLY A 7 18.16 -22.56 0.04
N GLN A 8 18.14 -21.69 -0.97
CA GLN A 8 18.40 -20.27 -0.77
C GLN A 8 17.12 -19.55 -0.31
N GLY A 9 17.19 -18.89 0.86
CA GLY A 9 16.11 -18.04 1.36
C GLY A 9 15.83 -16.86 0.41
N PRO A 10 14.70 -16.15 0.58
CA PRO A 10 14.36 -15.02 -0.28
C PRO A 10 15.46 -13.95 -0.24
N ILE A 11 15.77 -13.37 -1.41
CA ILE A 11 16.80 -12.33 -1.54
C ILE A 11 16.19 -10.93 -1.59
N CYS A 12 16.95 -9.95 -1.11
CA CYS A 12 16.56 -8.55 -1.15
C CYS A 12 16.52 -8.02 -2.58
N ARG A 13 15.39 -7.43 -2.97
CA ARG A 13 15.16 -6.81 -4.29
C ARG A 13 16.05 -5.60 -4.59
N SER A 14 16.65 -5.01 -3.56
CA SER A 14 17.55 -3.85 -3.69
C SER A 14 19.02 -4.24 -3.77
N CYS A 15 19.50 -5.06 -2.83
CA CYS A 15 20.93 -5.33 -2.65
C CYS A 15 21.34 -6.81 -2.79
N GLY A 16 20.39 -7.72 -2.99
CA GLY A 16 20.66 -9.16 -3.16
C GLY A 16 20.96 -9.94 -1.87
N ALA A 17 21.01 -9.28 -0.71
CA ALA A 17 21.23 -9.94 0.57
C ALA A 17 20.12 -10.95 0.92
N ILE A 18 20.46 -12.01 1.65
CA ILE A 18 19.47 -13.01 2.10
C ILE A 18 18.58 -12.37 3.19
N LEU A 19 17.27 -12.51 3.05
CA LEU A 19 16.28 -12.02 4.01
C LEU A 19 15.99 -13.08 5.08
N ARG A 20 16.05 -12.66 6.36
CA ARG A 20 15.82 -13.53 7.52
C ARG A 20 14.89 -12.91 8.55
N GLU A 21 14.95 -11.60 8.70
CA GLU A 21 14.18 -10.88 9.71
C GLU A 21 12.75 -10.60 9.24
N GLU A 22 11.78 -11.09 10.03
CA GLU A 22 10.37 -11.00 9.72
C GLU A 22 9.74 -9.75 10.33
N VAL A 23 8.90 -9.09 9.54
CA VAL A 23 8.06 -7.96 9.96
C VAL A 23 6.61 -8.42 10.18
N ALA A 24 6.14 -9.33 9.33
CA ALA A 24 4.82 -9.94 9.44
C ALA A 24 4.75 -11.25 8.65
N ASP A 25 4.15 -12.29 9.23
CA ASP A 25 3.71 -13.50 8.51
C ASP A 25 2.18 -13.64 8.64
N LEU A 26 1.50 -13.50 7.51
CA LEU A 26 0.04 -13.59 7.43
C LEU A 26 -0.45 -14.96 6.98
N GLY A 27 0.46 -15.93 6.77
CA GLY A 27 0.15 -17.23 6.21
C GLY A 27 -0.37 -17.13 4.78
N LEU A 28 -1.37 -17.94 4.44
CA LEU A 28 -1.97 -17.97 3.11
C LEU A 28 -3.02 -16.86 2.96
N VAL A 29 -2.75 -15.91 2.08
CA VAL A 29 -3.66 -14.80 1.76
C VAL A 29 -4.01 -14.87 0.26
N PRO A 30 -5.25 -14.51 -0.16
CA PRO A 30 -5.63 -14.45 -1.56
C PRO A 30 -4.68 -13.58 -2.41
N LEU A 31 -4.26 -14.09 -3.56
CA LEU A 31 -3.44 -13.35 -4.54
C LEU A 31 -4.22 -12.22 -5.23
N SER A 32 -5.53 -12.43 -5.38
CA SER A 32 -6.43 -11.45 -5.97
C SER A 32 -7.56 -11.14 -5.00
N VAL A 33 -7.95 -9.87 -5.00
CA VAL A 33 -9.16 -9.39 -4.33
C VAL A 33 -10.36 -9.39 -5.28
N ASP A 34 -10.25 -10.07 -6.43
CA ASP A 34 -11.32 -10.17 -7.41
C ASP A 34 -12.64 -10.57 -6.73
N PRO A 35 -13.73 -9.87 -7.05
CA PRO A 35 -15.07 -10.19 -6.56
C PRO A 35 -15.42 -11.68 -6.70
N VAL A 36 -15.61 -12.37 -5.58
CA VAL A 36 -16.18 -13.73 -5.58
C VAL A 36 -17.69 -13.60 -5.41
N ARG A 37 -18.47 -14.04 -6.40
CA ARG A 37 -19.95 -13.98 -6.29
C ARG A 37 -20.45 -14.96 -5.23
N LEU A 38 -21.39 -14.48 -4.41
CA LEU A 38 -22.07 -15.26 -3.39
C LEU A 38 -22.79 -16.47 -4.02
N GLY A 39 -22.69 -17.63 -3.36
CA GLY A 39 -23.44 -18.83 -3.76
C GLY A 39 -22.87 -19.59 -4.97
N THR A 40 -21.65 -19.27 -5.40
CA THR A 40 -20.97 -19.98 -6.51
C THR A 40 -20.36 -21.34 -6.13
N GLY A 41 -20.68 -21.89 -4.96
CA GLY A 41 -20.27 -23.26 -4.60
C GLY A 41 -18.77 -23.45 -4.36
N GLY A 42 -18.05 -22.41 -3.92
CA GLY A 42 -16.64 -22.53 -3.52
C GLY A 42 -15.68 -22.62 -4.70
N ARG A 43 -15.72 -21.64 -5.62
CA ARG A 43 -14.66 -21.52 -6.65
C ARG A 43 -13.30 -21.43 -5.94
N PRO A 44 -12.30 -22.23 -6.35
CA PRO A 44 -10.96 -22.13 -5.78
C PRO A 44 -10.42 -20.71 -5.93
N VAL A 45 -10.01 -20.12 -4.80
CA VAL A 45 -9.29 -18.84 -4.77
C VAL A 45 -7.81 -19.16 -4.69
N ALA A 46 -7.02 -18.56 -5.59
CA ALA A 46 -5.58 -18.72 -5.53
C ALA A 46 -5.03 -17.94 -4.33
N CYS A 47 -4.40 -18.65 -3.39
CA CYS A 47 -3.72 -18.06 -2.24
C CYS A 47 -2.22 -18.32 -2.33
N ALA A 48 -1.44 -17.41 -1.77
CA ALA A 48 0.00 -17.58 -1.61
C ALA A 48 0.43 -17.10 -0.21
N PRO A 49 1.58 -17.59 0.30
CA PRO A 49 2.17 -17.01 1.49
C PRO A 49 2.35 -15.50 1.34
N LEU A 50 1.92 -14.73 2.34
CA LEU A 50 2.14 -13.28 2.39
C LEU A 50 3.01 -12.97 3.61
N ARG A 51 4.31 -12.88 3.35
CA ARG A 51 5.34 -12.64 4.36
C ARG A 51 6.10 -11.37 4.04
N ALA A 52 6.08 -10.42 4.95
CA ALA A 52 6.89 -9.21 4.87
C ALA A 52 8.18 -9.42 5.67
N LEU A 53 9.32 -9.25 5.01
CA LEU A 53 10.65 -9.35 5.59
C LEU A 53 11.37 -8.02 5.46
N VAL A 54 12.28 -7.73 6.39
CA VAL A 54 13.17 -6.57 6.31
C VAL A 54 14.59 -7.03 5.96
N CYS A 55 15.25 -6.29 5.07
CA CYS A 55 16.65 -6.53 4.75
C CYS A 55 17.56 -6.04 5.88
N GLU A 56 18.47 -6.89 6.34
CA GLU A 56 19.43 -6.53 7.39
C GLU A 56 20.45 -5.49 6.94
N ASP A 57 20.76 -5.46 5.65
CA ASP A 57 21.78 -4.57 5.08
C ASP A 57 21.23 -3.20 4.68
N CYS A 58 20.07 -3.17 4.01
CA CYS A 58 19.53 -1.94 3.43
C CYS A 58 18.18 -1.50 4.00
N ARG A 59 17.63 -2.23 4.98
CA ARG A 59 16.36 -1.95 5.68
C ARG A 59 15.11 -1.88 4.80
N LEU A 60 15.20 -2.26 3.52
CA LEU A 60 14.03 -2.37 2.66
C LEU A 60 13.12 -3.49 3.16
N VAL A 61 11.91 -3.11 3.59
CA VAL A 61 10.82 -4.05 3.85
C VAL A 61 10.23 -4.47 2.51
N GLN A 62 9.98 -5.77 2.36
CA GLN A 62 9.52 -6.35 1.10
C GLN A 62 8.72 -7.63 1.32
N VAL A 63 7.81 -7.91 0.39
CA VAL A 63 7.05 -9.16 0.39
C VAL A 63 7.89 -10.25 -0.25
N ALA A 64 8.10 -11.35 0.49
CA ALA A 64 8.78 -12.52 -0.02
C ALA A 64 7.84 -13.41 -0.85
N GLY A 65 8.35 -13.97 -1.95
CA GLY A 65 7.82 -15.24 -2.46
C GLY A 65 6.68 -15.21 -3.48
N THR A 66 6.36 -14.09 -4.12
CA THR A 66 5.42 -14.12 -5.24
C THR A 66 5.99 -13.45 -6.46
N GLY A 67 6.65 -14.23 -7.33
CA GLY A 67 6.96 -13.82 -8.72
C GLY A 67 5.72 -13.63 -9.59
N VAL A 68 4.57 -13.34 -8.96
CA VAL A 68 3.29 -13.09 -9.60
C VAL A 68 3.18 -11.59 -9.82
N ALA A 69 3.35 -11.15 -11.06
CA ALA A 69 3.04 -9.79 -11.45
C ALA A 69 1.52 -9.58 -11.37
N LEU A 70 1.06 -8.97 -10.28
CA LEU A 70 -0.34 -8.60 -10.13
C LEU A 70 -0.58 -7.24 -10.78
N ARG A 71 -1.70 -7.13 -11.52
CA ARG A 71 -2.00 -5.96 -12.36
C ARG A 71 -2.39 -4.72 -11.55
N ASP A 72 -2.95 -4.92 -10.35
CA ASP A 72 -3.60 -3.86 -9.58
C ASP A 72 -2.91 -3.63 -8.23
N ALA A 73 -1.68 -3.12 -8.27
CA ALA A 73 -1.04 -2.56 -7.08
C ALA A 73 -1.91 -1.42 -6.52
N PRO A 74 -2.11 -1.32 -5.19
CA PRO A 74 -2.75 -0.15 -4.59
C PRO A 74 -2.00 1.12 -4.99
N ARG A 75 -2.75 2.18 -5.31
CA ARG A 75 -2.19 3.46 -5.74
C ARG A 75 -2.89 4.61 -5.02
N PRO A 76 -2.17 5.71 -4.71
CA PRO A 76 -2.82 6.91 -4.21
C PRO A 76 -3.73 7.53 -5.28
N ALA A 77 -4.70 8.34 -4.87
CA ALA A 77 -5.58 9.02 -5.81
C ALA A 77 -4.77 9.98 -6.71
N HIS A 78 -4.93 9.87 -8.04
CA HIS A 78 -4.18 10.64 -9.04
C HIS A 78 -4.59 12.13 -9.16
N GLY A 79 -5.42 12.64 -8.23
CA GLY A 79 -5.97 14.00 -8.29
C GLY A 79 -4.94 15.15 -8.16
N PHE A 80 -3.70 14.84 -7.82
CA PHE A 80 -2.70 15.85 -7.46
C PHE A 80 -1.75 16.25 -8.61
N ALA A 81 -1.70 15.51 -9.72
CA ALA A 81 -0.76 15.85 -10.81
C ALA A 81 -1.06 17.25 -11.41
N GLY A 82 -2.33 17.68 -11.39
CA GLY A 82 -2.74 19.04 -11.75
C GLY A 82 -2.33 20.12 -10.75
N LEU A 83 -2.19 19.80 -9.46
CA LEU A 83 -1.70 20.72 -8.43
C LEU A 83 -0.19 20.91 -8.56
N LEU A 84 0.56 19.83 -8.83
CA LEU A 84 1.97 19.89 -9.19
C LEU A 84 2.21 20.72 -10.45
N ALA A 85 1.37 20.58 -11.47
CA ALA A 85 1.47 21.39 -12.68
C ALA A 85 1.34 22.90 -12.39
N ALA A 86 0.39 23.28 -11.52
CA ALA A 86 0.21 24.67 -11.10
C ALA A 86 1.39 25.16 -10.24
N ARG A 87 1.83 24.35 -9.27
CA ARG A 87 2.96 24.66 -8.38
C ARG A 87 4.26 24.87 -9.16
N LEU A 88 4.52 24.02 -10.15
CA LEU A 88 5.71 24.06 -10.99
C LEU A 88 5.57 24.99 -12.20
N ARG A 89 4.45 25.72 -12.33
CA ARG A 89 4.17 26.66 -13.42
C ARG A 89 4.41 26.05 -14.81
N LEU A 90 4.00 24.79 -15.00
CA LEU A 90 4.16 24.09 -16.27
C LEU A 90 3.26 24.73 -17.32
N GLY A 91 3.79 24.90 -18.54
CA GLY A 91 3.07 25.47 -19.67
C GLY A 91 3.06 24.55 -20.89
N PRO A 92 2.46 25.00 -22.02
CA PRO A 92 2.31 24.19 -23.23
C PRO A 92 3.63 23.74 -23.89
N GLY A 93 4.76 24.36 -23.55
CA GLY A 93 6.09 23.96 -24.03
C GLY A 93 6.84 23.03 -23.09
N THR A 94 6.26 22.65 -21.95
CA THR A 94 6.97 21.99 -20.87
C THR A 94 6.89 20.47 -21.00
N PRO A 95 8.00 19.74 -21.25
CA PRO A 95 7.96 18.30 -21.45
C PRO A 95 7.64 17.57 -20.14
N VAL A 96 6.54 16.82 -20.13
CA VAL A 96 6.13 15.96 -19.01
C VAL A 96 6.14 14.50 -19.46
N ALA A 97 6.58 13.61 -18.58
CA ALA A 97 6.53 12.17 -18.82
C ALA A 97 6.03 11.41 -17.59
N ALA A 98 5.48 10.22 -17.81
CA ALA A 98 5.07 9.31 -16.74
C ALA A 98 5.34 7.86 -17.12
N PHE A 99 5.65 7.01 -16.14
CA PHE A 99 5.75 5.57 -16.37
C PHE A 99 4.39 4.87 -16.50
N ASP A 100 3.32 5.51 -16.01
CA ASP A 100 1.95 5.05 -16.20
C ASP A 100 1.11 6.16 -16.84
N ALA A 101 0.46 5.80 -17.95
CA ALA A 101 -0.47 6.66 -18.67
C ALA A 101 -1.63 7.16 -17.81
N ALA A 102 -2.08 6.40 -16.80
CA ALA A 102 -3.15 6.81 -15.90
C ALA A 102 -2.80 8.08 -15.10
N MET A 103 -1.51 8.34 -14.88
CA MET A 103 -1.04 9.55 -14.18
C MET A 103 -1.10 10.82 -15.04
N LEU A 104 -1.32 10.68 -16.35
CA LEU A 104 -1.27 11.78 -17.31
C LEU A 104 -2.62 12.47 -17.52
N GLU A 105 -3.71 11.87 -17.05
CA GLU A 105 -5.06 12.40 -17.23
C GLU A 105 -5.20 13.88 -16.81
N PRO A 106 -4.60 14.35 -15.70
CA PRO A 106 -4.70 15.76 -15.31
C PRO A 106 -3.99 16.76 -16.25
N PHE A 107 -3.04 16.32 -17.08
CA PHE A 107 -2.29 17.19 -18.00
C PHE A 107 -2.99 17.32 -19.36
N ARG A 108 -3.75 16.31 -19.78
CA ARG A 108 -4.53 16.34 -21.03
C ARG A 108 -5.48 17.53 -21.08
N ASN A 109 -6.08 17.88 -19.94
CA ASN A 109 -7.02 18.98 -19.81
C ASN A 109 -6.36 20.38 -19.74
N ARG A 110 -5.04 20.49 -19.93
CA ARG A 110 -4.26 21.73 -19.71
C ARG A 110 -3.33 22.10 -20.87
N ASP A 111 -3.44 21.43 -22.02
CA ASP A 111 -2.57 21.61 -23.19
C ASP A 111 -1.06 21.46 -22.88
N ILE A 112 -0.71 20.68 -21.85
CA ILE A 112 0.69 20.37 -21.49
C ILE A 112 1.08 19.05 -22.20
N PRO A 113 2.14 19.04 -23.04
CA PRO A 113 2.56 17.85 -23.76
C PRO A 113 3.15 16.81 -22.80
N ALA A 114 2.30 15.85 -22.42
CA ALA A 114 2.62 14.80 -21.47
C ALA A 114 2.53 13.42 -22.15
N ARG A 115 3.52 12.56 -21.92
CA ARG A 115 3.63 11.27 -22.61
C ARG A 115 3.92 10.12 -21.65
N ALA A 116 3.37 8.94 -21.96
CA ALA A 116 3.75 7.72 -21.26
C ALA A 116 5.07 7.20 -21.83
N VAL A 117 5.97 6.76 -20.95
CA VAL A 117 7.28 6.20 -21.32
C VAL A 117 7.53 4.90 -20.56
N PRO A 118 8.24 3.92 -21.13
CA PRO A 118 8.68 2.75 -20.37
C PRO A 118 9.70 3.13 -19.28
N THR A 119 9.78 2.31 -18.24
CA THR A 119 10.85 2.34 -17.24
C THR A 119 12.12 1.66 -17.75
N GLY A 120 13.26 2.00 -17.15
CA GLY A 120 14.53 1.28 -17.32
C GLY A 120 15.61 2.09 -18.04
N ALA A 121 16.88 1.77 -17.77
CA ALA A 121 18.03 2.58 -18.17
C ALA A 121 18.24 2.60 -19.69
N LEU A 122 18.20 1.42 -20.33
CA LEU A 122 18.42 1.32 -21.77
C LEU A 122 17.35 2.08 -22.55
N THR A 123 16.07 1.90 -22.18
CA THR A 123 14.96 2.58 -22.84
C THR A 123 15.02 4.09 -22.59
N ALA A 124 15.38 4.53 -21.39
CA ALA A 124 15.59 5.94 -21.11
C ALA A 124 16.64 6.56 -22.04
N LEU A 125 17.78 5.89 -22.26
CA LEU A 125 18.83 6.37 -23.18
C LEU A 125 18.33 6.50 -24.62
N GLN A 126 17.59 5.51 -25.12
CA GLN A 126 16.98 5.56 -26.46
C GLN A 126 15.97 6.71 -26.59
N LEU A 127 15.15 6.94 -25.55
CA LEU A 127 14.16 8.02 -25.56
C LEU A 127 14.79 9.40 -25.57
N ARG A 128 15.97 9.58 -24.95
CA ARG A 128 16.69 10.87 -24.98
C ARG A 128 17.15 11.28 -26.37
N GLU A 129 17.37 10.32 -27.27
CA GLU A 129 17.72 10.62 -28.66
C GLU A 129 16.49 11.09 -29.46
N ALA A 130 15.31 10.59 -29.10
CA ALA A 130 14.07 10.83 -29.83
C ALA A 130 13.23 11.98 -29.26
N LEU A 131 13.39 12.31 -27.98
CA LEU A 131 12.46 13.17 -27.24
C LEU A 131 13.21 14.15 -26.33
N PRO A 132 12.71 15.39 -26.17
CA PRO A 132 13.25 16.31 -25.17
C PRO A 132 13.08 15.71 -23.76
N PRO A 133 14.09 15.81 -22.90
CA PRO A 133 14.02 15.24 -21.57
C PRO A 133 12.92 15.92 -20.74
N PRO A 134 12.09 15.16 -19.99
CA PRO A 134 11.06 15.72 -19.13
C PRO A 134 11.64 16.60 -18.03
N VAL A 135 11.06 17.78 -17.84
CA VAL A 135 11.31 18.59 -16.63
C VAL A 135 10.47 18.11 -15.44
N LEU A 136 9.39 17.36 -15.72
CA LEU A 136 8.59 16.64 -14.73
C LEU A 136 8.43 15.19 -15.17
N LEU A 137 8.93 14.27 -14.35
CA LEU A 137 8.77 12.83 -14.54
C LEU A 137 7.95 12.22 -13.40
N LEU A 138 6.77 11.71 -13.71
CA LEU A 138 5.94 10.99 -12.75
C LEU A 138 6.38 9.53 -12.71
N ALA A 139 7.18 9.20 -11.70
CA ALA A 139 7.70 7.86 -11.48
C ALA A 139 6.70 6.97 -10.71
N GLY A 140 5.78 7.58 -9.96
CA GLY A 140 4.73 6.86 -9.23
C GLY A 140 5.32 5.89 -8.20
N ALA A 141 4.70 4.72 -8.03
CA ALA A 141 5.09 3.71 -7.04
C ALA A 141 6.30 2.86 -7.42
N VAL A 142 7.16 3.30 -8.34
CA VAL A 142 8.24 2.49 -8.92
C VAL A 142 9.23 1.96 -7.87
N LEU A 143 9.49 2.69 -6.79
CA LEU A 143 10.34 2.22 -5.69
C LEU A 143 9.75 0.98 -4.98
N ALA A 144 8.42 0.86 -4.94
CA ALA A 144 7.72 -0.27 -4.36
C ALA A 144 7.52 -1.41 -5.37
N THR A 145 7.19 -1.08 -6.62
CA THR A 145 6.64 -2.04 -7.60
C THR A 145 7.61 -2.47 -8.70
N ALA A 146 8.72 -1.75 -8.94
CA ALA A 146 9.63 -2.09 -10.04
C ALA A 146 10.22 -3.50 -9.89
N PRO A 147 10.18 -4.34 -10.94
CA PRO A 147 10.85 -5.64 -10.90
C PRO A 147 12.35 -5.52 -10.59
N ASP A 148 13.00 -4.52 -11.21
CA ASP A 148 14.37 -4.11 -10.94
C ASP A 148 14.38 -2.64 -10.53
N ILE A 149 14.59 -2.39 -9.23
CA ILE A 149 14.60 -1.05 -8.65
C ILE A 149 15.81 -0.26 -9.17
N GLN A 150 16.96 -0.92 -9.36
CA GLN A 150 18.20 -0.26 -9.74
C GLN A 150 18.11 0.22 -11.20
N ASP A 151 17.63 -0.64 -12.11
CA ASP A 151 17.42 -0.26 -13.52
C ASP A 151 16.36 0.85 -13.66
N ALA A 152 15.27 0.77 -12.89
CA ALA A 152 14.25 1.80 -12.90
C ALA A 152 14.78 3.17 -12.45
N LEU A 153 15.58 3.22 -11.37
CA LEU A 153 16.18 4.46 -10.88
C LEU A 153 17.26 5.01 -11.83
N ALA A 154 18.07 4.14 -12.44
CA ALA A 154 18.99 4.52 -13.49
C ALA A 154 18.26 5.12 -14.69
N GLY A 155 17.10 4.56 -15.07
CA GLY A 155 16.20 5.10 -16.10
C GLY A 155 15.65 6.48 -15.75
N VAL A 156 15.20 6.69 -14.50
CA VAL A 156 14.78 8.02 -14.02
C VAL A 156 15.91 9.02 -14.14
N ARG A 157 17.11 8.68 -13.65
CA ARG A 157 18.29 9.55 -13.70
C ARG A 157 18.67 9.92 -15.12
N ALA A 158 18.66 8.95 -16.04
CA ALA A 158 19.01 9.19 -17.43
C ALA A 158 17.98 10.08 -18.12
N LEU A 159 16.68 9.82 -17.92
CA LEU A 159 15.62 10.50 -18.64
C LEU A 159 15.38 11.95 -18.17
N LEU A 160 15.48 12.19 -16.86
CA LEU A 160 15.14 13.49 -16.26
C LEU A 160 16.03 14.62 -16.80
N ALA A 161 15.43 15.77 -17.10
CA ALA A 161 16.17 16.94 -17.55
C ALA A 161 17.03 17.53 -16.42
N PRO A 162 18.17 18.19 -16.74
CA PRO A 162 18.88 19.03 -15.78
C PRO A 162 17.92 20.05 -15.13
N GLY A 163 17.91 20.12 -13.81
CA GLY A 163 16.97 20.97 -13.06
C GLY A 163 15.54 20.43 -12.97
N GLY A 164 15.24 19.27 -13.57
CA GLY A 164 13.94 18.62 -13.55
C GLY A 164 13.59 18.02 -12.18
N ILE A 165 12.33 17.63 -12.04
CA ILE A 165 11.77 17.01 -10.84
C ILE A 165 11.16 15.65 -11.22
N ALA A 166 11.58 14.60 -10.52
CA ALA A 166 10.91 13.32 -10.52
C ALA A 166 9.98 13.20 -9.31
N VAL A 167 8.81 12.60 -9.50
CA VAL A 167 7.78 12.43 -8.46
C VAL A 167 7.58 10.95 -8.19
N PHE A 168 7.90 10.54 -6.97
CA PHE A 168 7.72 9.17 -6.50
C PHE A 168 6.61 9.12 -5.47
N ASP A 169 5.82 8.05 -5.49
CA ASP A 169 4.81 7.76 -4.48
C ASP A 169 5.24 6.48 -3.75
N LEU A 170 5.15 6.46 -2.42
CA LEU A 170 5.44 5.28 -1.63
C LEU A 170 4.44 5.14 -0.47
N PRO A 171 4.17 3.92 0.01
CA PRO A 171 3.45 3.70 1.25
C PRO A 171 4.13 4.42 2.41
N ASP A 172 3.37 5.00 3.33
CA ASP A 172 3.92 5.55 4.57
C ASP A 172 4.21 4.41 5.56
N LEU A 173 5.37 3.75 5.39
CA LEU A 173 5.78 2.62 6.22
C LEU A 173 5.72 2.96 7.72
N LEU A 174 6.16 4.16 8.12
CA LEU A 174 6.14 4.56 9.52
C LEU A 174 4.71 4.59 10.06
N SER A 175 3.78 5.20 9.32
CA SER A 175 2.37 5.22 9.71
C SER A 175 1.74 3.82 9.71
N TRP A 176 2.16 2.93 8.80
CA TRP A 176 1.67 1.55 8.76
C TRP A 176 2.16 0.76 9.97
N LEU A 177 3.44 0.87 10.34
CA LEU A 177 3.99 0.22 11.53
C LEU A 177 3.33 0.74 12.82
N ARG A 178 3.18 2.07 12.96
CA ARG A 178 2.47 2.67 14.11
C ARG A 178 1.01 2.25 14.21
N GLY A 179 0.34 2.13 13.06
CA GLY A 179 -1.04 1.70 12.96
C GLY A 179 -1.24 0.18 12.96
N ASN A 180 -0.15 -0.61 13.09
CA ASN A 180 -0.14 -2.06 12.91
C ASN A 180 -0.92 -2.51 11.65
N ARG A 181 -0.80 -1.75 10.55
CA ARG A 181 -1.62 -1.87 9.34
C ARG A 181 -1.17 -3.02 8.43
N PHE A 182 -1.02 -4.21 9.00
CA PHE A 182 -0.68 -5.41 8.24
C PHE A 182 -1.78 -5.82 7.24
N ASP A 183 -3.01 -5.34 7.45
CA ASP A 183 -4.13 -5.46 6.53
C ASP A 183 -3.86 -4.83 5.16
N LEU A 184 -2.93 -3.87 5.08
CA LEU A 184 -2.52 -3.21 3.85
C LEU A 184 -1.41 -3.96 3.08
N LEU A 185 -0.87 -5.05 3.64
CA LEU A 185 0.07 -5.90 2.91
C LEU A 185 -0.63 -6.58 1.72
N SER A 186 0.08 -6.63 0.60
CA SER A 186 -0.43 -7.22 -0.64
C SER A 186 0.72 -7.74 -1.49
N HIS A 187 0.50 -8.87 -2.15
CA HIS A 187 1.43 -9.41 -3.16
C HIS A 187 1.68 -8.42 -4.33
N ALA A 188 0.75 -7.49 -4.58
CA ALA A 188 0.88 -6.49 -5.63
C ALA A 188 1.77 -5.29 -5.22
N LEU A 189 2.16 -5.22 -3.94
CA LEU A 189 3.02 -4.16 -3.40
C LEU A 189 4.29 -4.78 -2.80
N PRO A 190 5.21 -5.25 -3.64
CA PRO A 190 6.31 -6.10 -3.20
C PRO A 190 7.39 -5.37 -2.39
N GLY A 191 7.37 -4.04 -2.32
CA GLY A 191 8.36 -3.22 -1.63
C GLY A 191 7.70 -2.12 -0.81
N LEU A 192 8.20 -1.90 0.39
CA LEU A 192 7.70 -0.93 1.37
C LEU A 192 8.89 -0.11 1.89
N PRO A 193 9.48 0.78 1.07
CA PRO A 193 10.58 1.62 1.53
C PRO A 193 10.08 2.63 2.57
N SER A 194 10.90 2.92 3.58
CA SER A 194 10.76 4.16 4.36
C SER A 194 11.35 5.33 3.57
N VAL A 195 11.18 6.57 4.03
CA VAL A 195 11.85 7.74 3.42
C VAL A 195 13.36 7.64 3.53
N LEU A 196 13.91 7.16 4.65
CA LEU A 196 15.35 6.92 4.82
C LEU A 196 15.88 5.88 3.80
N VAL A 197 15.15 4.79 3.59
CA VAL A 197 15.51 3.77 2.58
C VAL A 197 15.39 4.34 1.17
N ALA A 198 14.32 5.10 0.88
CA ALA A 198 14.14 5.75 -0.42
C ALA A 198 15.28 6.74 -0.72
N GLU A 199 15.70 7.54 0.27
CA GLU A 199 16.86 8.43 0.16
C GLU A 199 18.15 7.70 -0.21
N MET A 200 18.44 6.60 0.48
CA MET A 200 19.60 5.77 0.18
C MET A 200 19.52 5.21 -1.24
N LEU A 201 18.38 4.62 -1.64
CA LEU A 201 18.19 4.04 -2.98
C LEU A 201 18.37 5.10 -4.08
N LEU A 202 17.76 6.27 -3.92
CA LEU A 202 17.88 7.39 -4.85
C LEU A 202 19.33 7.90 -4.93
N GLY A 203 20.00 8.01 -3.78
CA GLY A 203 21.38 8.49 -3.69
C GLY A 203 22.37 7.63 -4.48
N LEU A 204 22.16 6.31 -4.53
CA LEU A 204 22.98 5.39 -5.34
C LEU A 204 22.93 5.72 -6.84
N HIS A 205 21.90 6.43 -7.31
CA HIS A 205 21.70 6.84 -8.70
C HIS A 205 21.90 8.33 -8.93
N GLY A 206 22.50 9.05 -7.99
CA GLY A 206 22.71 10.50 -8.11
C GLY A 206 21.41 11.30 -8.11
N LEU A 207 20.40 10.80 -7.40
CA LEU A 207 19.12 11.47 -7.17
C LEU A 207 18.95 11.78 -5.69
N VAL A 208 18.28 12.87 -5.36
CA VAL A 208 18.04 13.28 -3.97
C VAL A 208 16.62 13.81 -3.78
N PRO A 209 15.85 13.29 -2.82
CA PRO A 209 14.59 13.93 -2.45
C PRO A 209 14.87 15.24 -1.74
N PHE A 210 14.06 16.26 -2.04
CA PHE A 210 14.12 17.55 -1.37
C PHE A 210 12.82 17.88 -0.64
N GLU A 211 11.71 17.20 -0.94
CA GLU A 211 10.43 17.43 -0.30
C GLU A 211 9.62 16.15 -0.17
N VAL A 212 8.87 16.01 0.93
CA VAL A 212 7.90 14.95 1.14
C VAL A 212 6.53 15.54 1.46
N GLU A 213 5.48 14.95 0.91
CA GLU A 213 4.09 15.35 1.14
C GLU A 213 3.22 14.12 1.47
N PRO A 214 2.27 14.21 2.42
CA PRO A 214 1.29 13.15 2.61
C PRO A 214 0.28 13.14 1.45
N LEU A 215 -0.13 11.94 1.04
CA LEU A 215 -1.17 11.73 0.04
C LEU A 215 -2.35 10.95 0.62
N PRO A 216 -3.60 11.34 0.31
CA PRO A 216 -4.76 10.52 0.62
C PRO A 216 -4.79 9.26 -0.25
N GLY A 217 -5.16 8.14 0.34
CA GLY A 217 -5.31 6.85 -0.34
C GLY A 217 -5.81 5.76 0.58
N PRO A 218 -5.94 4.51 0.10
CA PRO A 218 -6.11 3.33 0.94
C PRO A 218 -4.86 3.17 1.82
N GLY A 219 -5.00 3.55 3.09
CA GLY A 219 -3.86 3.77 3.98
C GLY A 219 -3.10 5.07 3.68
N PRO A 220 -2.22 5.52 4.59
CA PRO A 220 -1.40 6.70 4.37
C PRO A 220 -0.29 6.42 3.35
N TRP A 221 -0.10 7.36 2.41
CA TRP A 221 0.96 7.36 1.40
C TRP A 221 1.78 8.65 1.52
N LEU A 222 3.00 8.61 0.97
CA LEU A 222 3.89 9.75 0.84
C LEU A 222 4.27 9.97 -0.62
N ARG A 223 4.47 11.23 -0.96
CA ARG A 223 5.03 11.68 -2.22
C ARG A 223 6.39 12.29 -1.97
N LEU A 224 7.39 11.88 -2.75
CA LEU A 224 8.72 12.49 -2.77
C LEU A 224 8.89 13.30 -4.04
N LEU A 225 9.34 14.55 -3.88
CA LEU A 225 9.89 15.33 -4.98
C LEU A 225 11.40 15.15 -4.98
N VAL A 226 11.93 14.72 -6.11
CA VAL A 226 13.31 14.28 -6.28
C VAL A 226 13.96 15.06 -7.41
N GLY A 227 15.17 15.56 -7.16
CA GLY A 227 16.02 16.20 -8.16
C GLY A 227 17.32 15.43 -8.38
N HIS A 228 18.13 15.93 -9.30
CA HIS A 228 19.52 15.48 -9.44
C HIS A 228 20.35 15.94 -8.24
N ALA A 229 21.28 15.09 -7.77
CA ALA A 229 22.12 15.39 -6.61
C ALA A 229 23.02 16.62 -6.83
N GLU A 230 23.44 16.88 -8.07
CA GLU A 230 24.23 18.07 -8.44
C GLU A 230 23.41 19.38 -8.49
N ASP A 231 22.08 19.31 -8.40
CA ASP A 231 21.21 20.48 -8.45
C ASP A 231 21.04 21.12 -7.07
N ALA A 232 21.88 22.10 -6.78
CA ALA A 232 21.84 22.86 -5.52
C ALA A 232 20.63 23.81 -5.39
N THR A 233 19.78 23.96 -6.42
CA THR A 233 18.64 24.89 -6.38
C THR A 233 17.45 24.38 -5.56
N LYS A 234 17.47 23.11 -5.15
CA LYS A 234 16.37 22.43 -4.45
C LYS A 234 16.82 21.91 -3.08
N PRO A 235 17.03 22.79 -2.08
CA PRO A 235 17.45 22.36 -0.74
C PRO A 235 16.36 21.53 -0.06
N ALA A 236 16.77 20.67 0.88
CA ALA A 236 15.83 19.86 1.66
C ALA A 236 14.84 20.74 2.43
N ALA A 237 13.56 20.59 2.12
CA ALA A 237 12.44 21.25 2.76
C ALA A 237 12.26 20.76 4.21
N ALA A 238 11.60 21.59 5.02
CA ALA A 238 11.31 21.26 6.41
C ALA A 238 10.48 19.98 6.56
N SER A 239 9.61 19.66 5.60
CA SER A 239 8.82 18.42 5.61
C SER A 239 9.71 17.17 5.55
N LEU A 240 10.74 17.19 4.70
CA LEU A 240 11.67 16.08 4.56
C LEU A 240 12.52 15.91 5.82
N LEU A 241 13.03 17.02 6.36
CA LEU A 241 13.81 17.02 7.59
C LEU A 241 12.99 16.51 8.78
N ALA A 242 11.74 16.96 8.92
CA ALA A 242 10.82 16.49 9.96
C ALA A 242 10.58 14.99 9.83
N ARG A 243 10.32 14.49 8.61
CA ARG A 243 10.10 13.06 8.40
C ARG A 243 11.33 12.22 8.73
N ARG A 244 12.55 12.67 8.40
CA ARG A 244 13.79 11.99 8.81
C ARG A 244 13.89 11.87 10.33
N VAL A 245 13.58 12.94 11.06
CA VAL A 245 13.57 12.92 12.53
C VAL A 245 12.56 11.92 13.06
N GLU A 246 11.35 11.89 12.50
CA GLU A 246 10.31 10.93 12.89
C GLU A 246 10.69 9.48 12.63
N GLU A 247 11.26 9.16 11.46
CA GLU A 247 11.67 7.79 11.12
C GLU A 247 12.85 7.32 11.99
N ARG A 248 13.82 8.19 12.26
CA ARG A 248 14.95 7.88 13.16
C ARG A 248 14.49 7.70 14.60
N ALA A 249 13.59 8.56 15.08
CA ALA A 249 13.00 8.42 16.42
C ALA A 249 12.17 7.13 16.56
N ALA A 250 11.66 6.60 15.44
CA ALA A 250 10.99 5.31 15.39
C ALA A 250 11.95 4.12 15.17
N GLU A 251 13.26 4.36 15.11
CA GLU A 251 14.32 3.36 14.98
C GLU A 251 14.27 2.54 13.67
N LEU A 252 13.80 3.15 12.58
CA LEU A 252 13.70 2.47 11.27
C LEU A 252 15.06 2.16 10.60
N GLU A 253 16.16 2.72 11.10
CA GLU A 253 17.52 2.37 10.65
C GLU A 253 18.01 1.04 11.28
N GLY A 254 17.37 0.60 12.37
CA GLY A 254 17.72 -0.60 13.13
C GLY A 254 16.66 -1.72 13.03
N PRO A 255 16.95 -2.89 13.60
CA PRO A 255 16.04 -4.04 13.57
C PRO A 255 14.83 -3.91 14.52
N ASP A 256 14.96 -3.14 15.59
CA ASP A 256 14.03 -3.21 16.73
C ASP A 256 12.61 -2.76 16.39
N ALA A 257 12.46 -1.76 15.52
CA ALA A 257 11.16 -1.32 15.03
C ALA A 257 10.38 -2.45 14.34
N TYR A 258 11.09 -3.25 13.55
CA TYR A 258 10.53 -4.35 12.77
C TYR A 258 10.20 -5.56 13.64
N ARG A 259 11.05 -5.88 14.63
CA ARG A 259 10.76 -6.93 15.63
C ARG A 259 9.52 -6.59 16.46
N ARG A 260 9.39 -5.33 16.89
CA ARG A 260 8.19 -4.87 17.59
C ARG A 260 6.94 -5.00 16.73
N ALA A 261 7.05 -4.70 15.43
CA ALA A 261 5.96 -4.88 14.50
C ALA A 261 5.54 -6.36 14.36
N ALA A 262 6.50 -7.29 14.23
CA ALA A 262 6.20 -8.71 14.15
C ALA A 262 5.42 -9.23 15.36
N VAL A 263 5.82 -8.81 16.57
CA VAL A 263 5.08 -9.12 17.81
C VAL A 263 3.68 -8.48 17.78
N ALA A 264 3.57 -7.20 17.44
CA ALA A 264 2.29 -6.51 17.40
C ALA A 264 1.29 -7.13 16.39
N VAL A 265 1.77 -7.60 15.24
CA VAL A 265 0.95 -8.31 14.24
C VAL A 265 0.42 -9.62 14.83
N ALA A 266 1.29 -10.42 15.45
CA ALA A 266 0.91 -11.69 16.06
C ALA A 266 -0.15 -11.49 17.17
N GLU A 267 0.09 -10.55 18.08
CA GLU A 267 -0.83 -10.24 19.18
C GLU A 267 -2.18 -9.71 18.69
N ALA A 268 -2.20 -8.84 17.68
CA ALA A 268 -3.46 -8.33 17.12
C ALA A 268 -4.31 -9.44 16.49
N ARG A 269 -3.67 -10.41 15.80
CA ARG A 269 -4.37 -11.56 15.22
C ARG A 269 -4.99 -12.44 16.32
N LEU A 270 -4.26 -12.69 17.40
CA LEU A 270 -4.76 -13.43 18.57
C LEU A 270 -5.94 -12.71 19.22
N ALA A 271 -5.81 -11.40 19.48
CA ALA A 271 -6.86 -10.60 20.11
C ALA A 271 -8.18 -10.60 19.29
N VAL A 272 -8.09 -10.50 17.96
CA VAL A 272 -9.27 -10.57 17.09
C VAL A 272 -9.94 -11.94 17.17
N LEU A 273 -9.16 -13.03 17.14
CA LEU A 273 -9.69 -14.38 17.28
C LEU A 273 -10.34 -14.62 18.65
N ASP A 274 -9.68 -14.19 19.72
CA ASP A 274 -10.20 -14.29 21.09
C ASP A 274 -11.55 -13.59 21.23
N LEU A 275 -11.68 -12.39 20.67
CA LEU A 275 -12.95 -11.65 20.65
C LEU A 275 -14.06 -12.43 19.94
N LEU A 276 -13.79 -12.97 18.75
CA LEU A 276 -14.79 -13.68 17.94
C LEU A 276 -15.19 -15.01 18.57
N VAL A 277 -14.22 -15.76 19.11
CA VAL A 277 -14.47 -17.03 19.79
C VAL A 277 -15.25 -16.82 21.08
N ALA A 278 -14.88 -15.83 21.89
CA ALA A 278 -15.61 -15.48 23.11
C ALA A 278 -17.05 -15.06 22.79
N ALA A 279 -17.25 -14.13 21.84
CA ALA A 279 -18.57 -13.70 21.42
C ALA A 279 -19.45 -14.88 20.98
N ARG A 280 -18.90 -15.80 20.17
CA ARG A 280 -19.63 -17.00 19.74
C ARG A 280 -20.01 -17.92 20.90
N ARG A 281 -19.10 -18.16 21.85
CA ARG A 281 -19.38 -18.99 23.04
C ARG A 281 -20.46 -18.38 23.93
N ASP A 282 -20.50 -17.05 24.00
CA ASP A 282 -21.50 -16.29 24.75
C ASP A 282 -22.84 -16.15 24.00
N GLY A 283 -22.96 -16.72 22.79
CA GLY A 283 -24.15 -16.58 21.95
C GLY A 283 -24.34 -15.19 21.35
N ARG A 284 -23.33 -14.32 21.43
CA ARG A 284 -23.33 -12.97 20.85
C ARG A 284 -23.05 -13.03 19.36
N LYS A 285 -23.73 -12.17 18.61
CA LYS A 285 -23.58 -12.01 17.16
C LYS A 285 -22.55 -10.94 16.84
N VAL A 286 -21.59 -11.27 15.98
CA VAL A 286 -20.64 -10.31 15.42
C VAL A 286 -20.82 -10.23 13.90
N ALA A 287 -20.91 -9.01 13.39
CA ALA A 287 -20.89 -8.71 11.96
C ALA A 287 -19.62 -7.91 11.62
N GLY A 288 -19.26 -7.86 10.33
CA GLY A 288 -18.13 -7.07 9.83
C GLY A 288 -18.58 -5.76 9.20
N TYR A 289 -17.66 -4.79 9.12
CA TYR A 289 -17.76 -3.62 8.26
C TYR A 289 -16.54 -3.58 7.34
N GLY A 290 -16.77 -3.44 6.04
CA GLY A 290 -15.71 -3.39 5.03
C GLY A 290 -15.70 -4.61 4.11
N ALA A 291 -15.39 -4.37 2.82
CA ALA A 291 -15.39 -5.41 1.77
C ALA A 291 -14.19 -5.32 0.81
N GLY A 292 -13.30 -4.35 1.01
CA GLY A 292 -12.13 -4.14 0.15
C GLY A 292 -10.94 -5.05 0.47
N THR A 293 -9.82 -4.80 -0.20
CA THR A 293 -8.56 -5.54 -0.02
C THR A 293 -8.14 -5.67 1.44
N ALA A 294 -8.17 -4.56 2.18
CA ALA A 294 -7.80 -4.55 3.60
C ALA A 294 -8.67 -5.51 4.44
N ALA A 295 -9.99 -5.51 4.20
CA ALA A 295 -10.91 -6.39 4.90
C ALA A 295 -10.65 -7.87 4.57
N ALA A 296 -10.40 -8.18 3.29
CA ALA A 296 -10.08 -9.54 2.86
C ALA A 296 -8.74 -10.02 3.44
N THR A 297 -7.70 -9.18 3.41
CA THR A 297 -6.39 -9.49 3.99
C THR A 297 -6.49 -9.71 5.49
N LEU A 298 -7.17 -8.83 6.23
CA LEU A 298 -7.35 -8.98 7.68
C LEU A 298 -8.14 -10.25 8.01
N ALA A 299 -9.23 -10.51 7.30
CA ALA A 299 -10.04 -11.71 7.51
C ALA A 299 -9.23 -12.99 7.25
N ALA A 300 -8.50 -13.05 6.12
CA ALA A 300 -7.66 -14.19 5.78
C ALA A 300 -6.50 -14.37 6.80
N ALA A 301 -5.80 -13.29 7.14
CA ALA A 301 -4.69 -13.31 8.10
C ALA A 301 -5.14 -13.80 9.48
N CYS A 302 -6.33 -13.43 9.92
CA CYS A 302 -6.89 -13.86 11.20
C CYS A 302 -7.63 -15.21 11.11
N GLY A 303 -7.70 -15.87 9.95
CA GLY A 303 -8.43 -17.13 9.79
C GLY A 303 -9.95 -16.99 10.03
N ILE A 304 -10.51 -15.82 9.75
CA ILE A 304 -11.94 -15.53 9.91
C ILE A 304 -12.69 -16.18 8.76
N GLY A 305 -13.82 -16.82 9.06
CA GLY A 305 -14.77 -17.33 8.06
C GLY A 305 -16.22 -17.11 8.48
N PRO A 306 -17.21 -17.58 7.70
CA PRO A 306 -18.64 -17.43 8.02
C PRO A 306 -19.01 -18.09 9.36
N GLY A 307 -18.21 -19.08 9.77
CA GLY A 307 -18.25 -19.72 11.08
C GLY A 307 -17.66 -18.89 12.22
N LEU A 308 -17.34 -17.61 12.07
CA LEU A 308 -17.02 -16.71 13.19
C LEU A 308 -17.64 -15.34 12.96
N LEU A 309 -17.64 -14.89 11.70
CA LEU A 309 -18.21 -13.63 11.26
C LEU A 309 -19.30 -13.92 10.20
N GLY A 310 -20.57 -13.83 10.59
CA GLY A 310 -21.67 -14.31 9.74
C GLY A 310 -21.83 -13.55 8.43
N TYR A 311 -21.51 -12.27 8.42
CA TYR A 311 -21.49 -11.40 7.24
C TYR A 311 -20.68 -10.14 7.53
N THR A 312 -20.26 -9.44 6.47
CA THR A 312 -19.75 -8.06 6.54
C THR A 312 -20.68 -7.14 5.76
N VAL A 313 -20.71 -5.86 6.10
CA VAL A 313 -21.48 -4.85 5.37
C VAL A 313 -20.61 -3.84 4.65
N HIS A 314 -21.12 -3.31 3.54
CA HIS A 314 -20.45 -2.27 2.78
C HIS A 314 -21.48 -1.28 2.19
N PRO A 315 -21.19 0.04 2.14
CA PRO A 315 -22.12 1.03 1.58
C PRO A 315 -22.22 0.98 0.05
N ASP A 316 -21.17 0.53 -0.64
CA ASP A 316 -21.21 0.35 -2.10
C ASP A 316 -22.04 -0.88 -2.51
N VAL A 317 -23.10 -0.63 -3.28
CA VAL A 317 -23.99 -1.67 -3.82
C VAL A 317 -23.24 -2.61 -4.76
N GLY A 318 -22.22 -2.13 -5.48
CA GLY A 318 -21.39 -2.95 -6.37
C GLY A 318 -20.59 -4.03 -5.64
N ALA A 319 -20.30 -3.83 -4.36
CA ALA A 319 -19.64 -4.80 -3.51
C ALA A 319 -20.61 -5.83 -2.88
N CYS A 320 -21.92 -5.57 -2.91
CA CYS A 320 -22.93 -6.44 -2.30
C CYS A 320 -23.20 -7.69 -3.15
N GLY A 321 -23.54 -8.81 -2.49
CA GLY A 321 -23.75 -10.10 -3.18
C GLY A 321 -22.44 -10.79 -3.57
N LEU A 322 -21.33 -10.33 -3.00
CA LEU A 322 -20.02 -10.95 -3.08
C LEU A 322 -19.66 -11.64 -1.75
N GLU A 323 -18.52 -12.31 -1.73
CA GLU A 323 -17.86 -12.85 -0.55
C GLU A 323 -16.46 -12.26 -0.44
N LEU A 324 -15.98 -12.06 0.78
CA LEU A 324 -14.58 -11.72 1.03
C LEU A 324 -13.68 -12.87 0.51
N PRO A 325 -12.75 -12.59 -0.42
CA PRO A 325 -11.83 -13.59 -0.93
C PRO A 325 -11.07 -14.30 0.21
N GLY A 326 -10.91 -15.62 0.11
CA GLY A 326 -10.21 -16.44 1.10
C GLY A 326 -11.00 -16.79 2.37
N SER A 327 -11.89 -15.91 2.84
CA SER A 327 -12.69 -16.15 4.06
C SER A 327 -14.13 -16.59 3.78
N GLN A 328 -14.64 -16.35 2.57
CA GLN A 328 -16.03 -16.67 2.16
C GLN A 328 -17.10 -15.97 3.02
N VAL A 329 -16.73 -14.90 3.73
CA VAL A 329 -17.69 -14.10 4.51
C VAL A 329 -18.54 -13.28 3.53
N PRO A 330 -19.88 -13.39 3.57
CA PRO A 330 -20.74 -12.70 2.62
C PRO A 330 -20.75 -11.18 2.86
N VAL A 331 -20.76 -10.41 1.77
CA VAL A 331 -20.86 -8.95 1.76
C VAL A 331 -22.30 -8.53 1.51
N LEU A 332 -22.90 -7.86 2.49
CA LEU A 332 -24.30 -7.43 2.49
C LEU A 332 -24.41 -5.89 2.49
N PRO A 333 -25.58 -5.33 2.10
CA PRO A 333 -25.85 -3.91 2.30
C PRO A 333 -25.93 -3.56 3.79
N VAL A 334 -25.59 -2.33 4.14
CA VAL A 334 -25.61 -1.83 5.54
C VAL A 334 -26.97 -2.03 6.22
N ALA A 335 -28.08 -1.95 5.49
CA ALA A 335 -29.43 -2.18 5.99
C ALA A 335 -29.64 -3.61 6.58
N ALA A 336 -28.77 -4.57 6.25
CA ALA A 336 -28.82 -5.92 6.84
C ALA A 336 -28.55 -5.93 8.35
N LEU A 337 -27.91 -4.89 8.90
CA LEU A 337 -27.65 -4.77 10.34
C LEU A 337 -28.93 -4.67 11.18
N ASP A 338 -29.98 -4.04 10.66
CA ASP A 338 -31.24 -3.86 11.39
C ASP A 338 -31.98 -5.19 11.58
N GLN A 339 -31.86 -6.11 10.62
CA GLN A 339 -32.45 -7.45 10.69
C GLN A 339 -31.54 -8.44 11.45
N GLY A 340 -30.23 -8.38 11.20
CA GLY A 340 -29.26 -9.27 11.84
C GLY A 340 -29.09 -8.97 13.34
N ALA A 341 -29.26 -7.71 13.72
CA ALA A 341 -29.09 -7.15 15.06
C ALA A 341 -27.82 -7.68 15.77
N PRO A 342 -26.62 -7.46 15.19
CA PRO A 342 -25.38 -7.91 15.82
C PRO A 342 -25.10 -7.14 17.12
N ASP A 343 -24.50 -7.81 18.11
CA ASP A 343 -24.04 -7.19 19.35
C ASP A 343 -22.79 -6.32 19.15
N LEU A 344 -22.02 -6.62 18.10
CA LEU A 344 -20.74 -5.99 17.79
C LEU A 344 -20.52 -5.94 16.29
N LEU A 345 -19.97 -4.82 15.82
CA LEU A 345 -19.55 -4.64 14.43
C LEU A 345 -18.02 -4.50 14.38
N LEU A 346 -17.33 -5.49 13.80
CA LEU A 346 -15.87 -5.51 13.64
C LEU A 346 -15.48 -4.74 12.37
N VAL A 347 -14.70 -3.67 12.51
CA VAL A 347 -14.25 -2.83 11.38
C VAL A 347 -13.02 -3.47 10.74
N LEU A 348 -13.18 -4.04 9.54
CA LEU A 348 -12.16 -4.88 8.90
C LEU A 348 -11.18 -4.11 8.00
N ASP A 349 -11.56 -2.91 7.53
CA ASP A 349 -10.80 -2.16 6.51
C ASP A 349 -10.05 -0.93 7.06
N GLY A 350 -10.09 -0.74 8.38
CA GLY A 350 -9.48 0.41 9.05
C GLY A 350 -10.20 1.73 8.82
N THR A 351 -11.46 1.71 8.37
CA THR A 351 -12.31 2.91 8.31
C THR A 351 -12.44 3.51 9.71
N PRO A 352 -12.21 4.83 9.90
CA PRO A 352 -12.33 5.46 11.21
C PRO A 352 -13.74 5.26 11.81
N PRO A 353 -13.86 4.96 13.12
CA PRO A 353 -15.16 4.73 13.76
C PRO A 353 -16.17 5.85 13.55
N ALA A 354 -15.74 7.12 13.55
CA ALA A 354 -16.60 8.26 13.26
C ALA A 354 -17.21 8.19 11.85
N THR A 355 -16.39 7.86 10.84
CA THR A 355 -16.84 7.66 9.46
C THR A 355 -17.78 6.46 9.35
N VAL A 356 -17.48 5.35 10.04
CA VAL A 356 -18.40 4.20 10.11
C VAL A 356 -19.75 4.65 10.67
N ARG A 357 -19.78 5.37 11.81
CA ARG A 357 -21.01 5.89 12.43
C ARG A 357 -21.80 6.79 11.49
N GLU A 358 -21.14 7.69 10.75
CA GLU A 358 -21.79 8.56 9.76
C GLU A 358 -22.46 7.75 8.64
N VAL A 359 -21.80 6.71 8.15
CA VAL A 359 -22.37 5.80 7.15
C VAL A 359 -23.56 5.04 7.74
N LEU A 360 -23.40 4.44 8.92
CA LEU A 360 -24.48 3.70 9.58
C LEU A 360 -25.74 4.56 9.78
N ALA A 361 -25.58 5.82 10.20
CA ALA A 361 -26.67 6.76 10.39
C ALA A 361 -27.46 7.10 9.12
N ARG A 362 -26.86 6.94 7.92
CA ARG A 362 -27.51 7.20 6.63
C ARG A 362 -28.27 5.98 6.08
N HIS A 363 -27.94 4.78 6.56
CA HIS A 363 -28.35 3.53 5.92
C HIS A 363 -29.17 2.59 6.82
N GLY A 364 -29.33 2.88 8.11
CA GLY A 364 -30.09 2.04 9.03
C GLY A 364 -30.29 2.66 10.40
N THR A 365 -30.80 1.85 11.33
CA THR A 365 -31.15 2.25 12.70
C THR A 365 -30.29 1.58 13.77
N TRP A 366 -29.45 0.60 13.40
CA TRP A 366 -28.54 -0.09 14.31
C TRP A 366 -27.56 0.87 15.03
N GLN A 367 -27.46 0.74 16.35
CA GLN A 367 -26.72 1.64 17.26
C GLN A 367 -25.73 0.87 18.17
N GLY A 368 -25.31 -0.34 17.80
CA GLY A 368 -24.46 -1.17 18.65
C GLY A 368 -23.00 -0.69 18.74
N ARG A 369 -22.13 -1.55 19.29
CA ARG A 369 -20.72 -1.22 19.56
C ARG A 369 -19.84 -1.57 18.38
N LEU A 370 -18.78 -0.80 18.16
CA LEU A 370 -17.79 -1.06 17.12
C LEU A 370 -16.55 -1.69 17.75
N ALA A 371 -16.01 -2.75 17.16
CA ALA A 371 -14.69 -3.27 17.47
C ALA A 371 -13.70 -2.86 16.40
N VAL A 372 -12.59 -2.26 16.81
CA VAL A 372 -11.53 -1.80 15.92
C VAL A 372 -10.29 -2.66 16.19
N PRO A 373 -9.87 -3.50 15.22
CA PRO A 373 -8.83 -4.50 15.45
C PRO A 373 -7.42 -3.92 15.54
N LEU A 374 -7.15 -2.81 14.85
CA LEU A 374 -5.81 -2.23 14.69
C LEU A 374 -5.79 -0.76 15.15
N PRO A 375 -4.68 -0.25 15.73
CA PRO A 375 -3.39 -0.91 15.95
C PRO A 375 -3.39 -1.99 17.05
N GLY A 376 -4.35 -1.91 17.95
CA GLY A 376 -4.64 -2.91 18.97
C GLY A 376 -6.13 -2.93 19.24
N LEU A 377 -6.67 -4.12 19.51
CA LEU A 377 -8.10 -4.33 19.60
C LEU A 377 -8.73 -3.46 20.70
N HIS A 378 -9.72 -2.67 20.33
CA HIS A 378 -10.53 -1.89 21.28
C HIS A 378 -11.98 -1.77 20.81
N ILE A 379 -12.89 -1.47 21.73
CA ILE A 379 -14.33 -1.39 21.47
C ILE A 379 -14.83 0.02 21.79
N VAL A 380 -15.55 0.64 20.85
CA VAL A 380 -16.08 2.02 20.92
C VAL A 380 -17.58 2.14 20.64
#